data_AF-A0A173V7I0-F1
#
_entry.id   AF-A0A173V7I0-F1
#
_cell.length_a   1.000
_cell.length_b   1.000
_cell.length_c   1.000
_cell.angle_alpha   90.00
_cell.angle_beta   90.00
_cell.angle_gamma   90.00
#
_symmetry.space_group_name_H-M   'P 1'
#
loop_
_entity.id
_entity.type
_entity.pdbx_description
1 polymer ?
#
loop_
_entity_poly.entity_id
_entity_poly.type
_entity_poly.pdbx_seq_one_letter_code
_entity_poly.pdbx_strand_id
1 'polypeptide(L)' 'MNKKLLRSEMILHDDTNSTLANALGISPQSLSSKMNETNGAEFTQKEISKIRARYSLTDEKVIAIFFTASVS' A
#
# COMPACT_ATOMS: atom_id res chain seq x y z
N MET A 1 -8.22 4.49 -1.04
CA MET A 1 -7.58 3.17 -1.30
C MET A 1 -8.18 2.09 -0.40
N ASN A 2 -8.16 0.81 -0.78
CA ASN A 2 -8.58 -0.30 0.08
C ASN A 2 -7.44 -0.79 1.00
N LYS A 3 -7.30 -0.16 2.17
CA LYS A 3 -6.26 -0.51 3.15
C LYS A 3 -6.40 -1.91 3.75
N LYS A 4 -7.60 -2.49 3.75
CA LYS A 4 -7.81 -3.87 4.25
C LYS A 4 -7.17 -4.87 3.29
N LEU A 5 -7.35 -4.69 1.98
CA LEU A 5 -6.70 -5.52 0.97
C LEU A 5 -5.17 -5.38 1.02
N LEU A 6 -4.64 -4.16 1.10
CA LEU A 6 -3.20 -3.97 1.23
C LEU A 6 -2.64 -4.72 2.45
N ARG A 7 -3.31 -4.63 3.60
CA ARG A 7 -2.89 -5.37 4.82
C ARG A 7 -2.97 -6.88 4.65
N SER A 8 -3.97 -7.38 3.93
CA SER A 8 -4.05 -8.82 3.61
C SER A 8 -2.83 -9.27 2.82
N GLU A 9 -2.42 -8.52 1.80
CA GLU A 9 -1.20 -8.83 1.04
C GLU A 9 0.06 -8.73 1.91
N MET A 10 0.15 -7.73 2.79
CA MET A 10 1.27 -7.63 3.73
C MET A 10 1.40 -8.88 4.59
N ILE A 11 0.30 -9.37 5.16
CA ILE A 11 0.29 -10.57 6.01
C ILE A 11 0.70 -11.82 5.21
N LEU A 12 0.18 -11.98 3.99
CA LEU A 12 0.53 -13.11 3.12
C LEU A 12 2.02 -13.16 2.75
N HIS A 13 2.71 -12.02 2.84
CA HIS A 13 4.13 -11.87 2.51
C HIS A 13 5.02 -11.63 3.75
N ASP A 14 4.51 -11.92 4.96
CA ASP A 14 5.22 -11.71 6.23
C ASP A 14 5.75 -10.27 6.40
N ASP A 15 5.04 -9.29 5.83
CA ASP A 15 5.42 -7.89 5.82
C ASP A 15 4.72 -7.10 6.94
N THR A 16 5.45 -6.13 7.48
CA THR A 16 4.99 -5.21 8.53
C THR A 16 4.99 -3.78 7.99
N ASN A 17 4.36 -2.84 8.71
CA ASN A 17 4.45 -1.43 8.35
C ASN A 17 5.91 -0.94 8.29
N SER A 18 6.77 -1.42 9.19
CA SER A 18 8.18 -0.99 9.24
C SER A 18 8.98 -1.50 8.04
N THR A 19 8.81 -2.78 7.69
CA THR A 19 9.53 -3.42 6.59
C THR A 19 9.03 -2.92 5.23
N LEU A 20 7.72 -2.68 5.07
CA LEU A 20 7.17 -2.04 3.87
C LEU A 20 7.64 -0.59 3.74
N ALA A 21 7.61 0.21 4.80
CA ALA A 21 8.09 1.59 4.77
C ALA A 21 9.57 1.65 4.36
N ASN A 22 10.40 0.75 4.90
CA ASN A 22 11.79 0.61 4.52
C ASN A 22 11.96 0.24 3.03
N ALA A 23 11.19 -0.72 2.51
CA ALA A 23 11.23 -1.11 1.09
C ALA A 23 10.82 0.03 0.15
N LEU A 24 9.89 0.89 0.60
CA LEU A 24 9.46 2.07 -0.13
C LEU A 24 10.48 3.22 -0.06
N GLY A 25 11.33 3.24 0.98
CA GLY A 25 12.27 4.32 1.26
C GLY A 25 11.59 5.52 1.92
N ILE A 26 10.55 5.28 2.72
CA ILE A 26 9.78 6.30 3.44
C ILE A 26 9.74 6.01 4.94
N SER A 27 9.33 6.98 5.75
CA SER A 27 9.14 6.75 7.17
C SER A 27 7.88 5.91 7.45
N PRO A 28 7.82 5.13 8.54
CA PRO A 28 6.60 4.44 8.95
C PRO A 28 5.40 5.38 9.17
N GLN A 29 5.68 6.62 9.59
CA GLN A 29 4.66 7.66 9.73
C GLN A 29 4.09 8.07 8.37
N SER A 30 4.95 8.27 7.36
CA SER A 30 4.51 8.57 5.98
C SER A 30 3.69 7.42 5.40
N LEU A 31 4.10 6.17 5.61
CA LEU A 31 3.31 5.00 5.23
C LEU A 31 1.93 5.03 5.92
N SER A 32 1.89 5.28 7.23
CA SER A 32 0.63 5.36 7.98
C SER A 32 -0.30 6.45 7.45
N SER A 33 0.23 7.65 7.17
CA SER A 33 -0.53 8.75 6.58
C SER A 33 -1.10 8.36 5.21
N LYS A 34 -0.31 7.72 4.35
CA LYS A 34 -0.77 7.23 3.04
C LYS A 34 -1.82 6.14 3.17
N MET A 35 -1.64 5.18 4.09
CA MET A 35 -2.62 4.11 4.30
C MET A 35 -3.96 4.61 4.84
N ASN A 36 -3.95 5.74 5.55
CA ASN A 36 -5.14 6.35 6.12
C ASN A 36 -5.58 7.60 5.37
N GLU A 37 -4.99 7.89 4.19
CA GLU A 37 -5.33 9.03 3.33
C GLU A 37 -5.33 10.37 4.12
N THR A 38 -4.49 10.47 5.14
CA THR A 38 -4.47 11.60 6.08
C THR A 38 -3.87 12.83 5.41
N ASN A 39 -4.56 13.98 5.50
CA ASN A 39 -4.14 15.24 4.88
C ASN A 39 -3.88 15.13 3.36
N GLY A 40 -4.60 14.25 2.66
CA GLY A 40 -4.40 14.03 1.22
C GLY A 40 -3.10 13.28 0.89
N ALA A 41 -2.49 12.61 1.87
CA ALA A 41 -1.34 11.75 1.59
C ALA A 41 -1.78 10.51 0.79
N GLU A 42 -1.23 10.36 -0.41
CA GLU A 42 -1.53 9.25 -1.32
C GLU A 42 -0.27 8.48 -1.71
N PHE A 43 -0.42 7.23 -2.14
CA PHE A 43 0.67 6.47 -2.75
C PHE A 43 0.95 7.00 -4.15
N THR A 44 2.22 7.31 -4.42
CA THR A 44 2.71 7.67 -5.75
C THR A 44 2.78 6.43 -6.65
N GLN A 45 2.75 6.63 -7.96
CA GLN A 45 2.91 5.52 -8.93
C GLN A 45 4.20 4.72 -8.72
N LYS A 46 5.29 5.38 -8.30
CA LYS A 46 6.57 4.72 -7.99
C LYS A 46 6.45 3.81 -6.77
N GLU A 47 5.75 4.24 -5.72
CA GLU A 47 5.50 3.42 -4.53
C GLU A 47 4.58 2.24 -4.88
N ILE A 48 3.50 2.47 -5.63
CA ILE A 48 2.59 1.40 -6.09
C ILE A 48 3.35 0.37 -6.92
N SER A 49 4.24 0.79 -7.81
CA SER A 49 5.05 -0.11 -8.64
C SER A 49 5.98 -0.98 -7.79
N LYS A 50 6.58 -0.41 -6.73
CA LYS A 50 7.39 -1.18 -5.77
C LYS A 50 6.55 -2.20 -5.00
N ILE A 51 5.35 -1.82 -4.55
CA ILE A 51 4.43 -2.73 -3.85
C ILE A 51 4.00 -3.87 -4.77
N ARG A 52 3.63 -3.55 -6.01
CA ARG A 52 3.29 -4.54 -7.04
C ARG A 52 4.41 -5.56 -7.22
N ALA A 53 5.65 -5.10 -7.40
CA ALA A 53 6.79 -5.99 -7.58
C ALA A 53 7.07 -6.83 -6.33
N ARG A 54 6.99 -6.21 -5.14
CA ARG A 54 7.29 -6.85 -3.86
C ARG A 54 6.30 -7.97 -3.50
N TYR A 55 5.02 -7.78 -3.78
CA TYR A 55 3.97 -8.77 -3.50
C TYR A 55 3.49 -9.52 -4.75
N SER A 56 4.18 -9.37 -5.89
CA SER A 56 3.80 -9.99 -7.17
C SER A 56 2.30 -9.79 -7.51
N LEU A 57 1.79 -8.57 -7.31
CA LEU A 57 0.38 -8.27 -7.48
C LEU A 57 -0.02 -8.29 -8.96
N THR A 58 -1.19 -8.87 -9.24
CA THR A 58 -1.86 -8.75 -10.54
C THR A 58 -2.39 -7.33 -10.74
N ASP A 59 -2.62 -6.94 -11.99
CA ASP A 59 -3.22 -5.63 -12.31
C ASP A 59 -4.58 -5.44 -11.62
N GLU A 60 -5.38 -6.50 -11.56
CA GLU A 60 -6.67 -6.51 -10.85
C GLU A 60 -6.50 -6.21 -9.35
N LYS A 61 -5.51 -6.83 -8.67
CA LYS A 61 -5.22 -6.53 -7.26
C LYS A 61 -4.72 -5.09 -7.09
N VAL A 62 -3.89 -4.59 -8.00
CA VAL A 62 -3.41 -3.20 -7.96
C VAL A 62 -4.60 -2.24 -8.05
N ILE A 63 -5.54 -2.48 -8.98
CA ILE A 63 -6.77 -1.69 -9.13
C ILE A 63 -7.63 -1.77 -7.86
N ALA A 64 -7.86 -2.98 -7.33
CA ALA A 64 -8.67 -3.19 -6.15
C ALA A 64 -8.09 -2.51 -4.89
N ILE A 65 -6.76 -2.48 -4.76
CA ILE A 65 -6.08 -1.87 -3.61
C ILE A 65 -6.01 -0.35 -3.75
N PHE A 66 -5.50 0.17 -4.87
CA PHE A 66 -5.10 1.59 -4.94
C PHE A 66 -6.12 2.48 -5.64
N PHE A 67 -6.96 1.94 -6.52
CA PHE A 67 -7.81 2.73 -7.41
C PHE A 67 -9.31 2.52 -7.19
N THR A 68 -9.69 1.59 -6.31
CA THR A 68 -11.08 1.42 -5.90
C THR A 68 -11.35 2.29 -4.67
N ALA A 69 -12.38 3.14 -4.76
CA ALA A 69 -12.84 3.94 -3.63
C ALA A 69 -13.23 3.01 -2.47
N SER A 70 -12.90 3.41 -1.25
CA SER A 70 -13.45 2.75 -0.06
C SER A 70 -14.96 2.93 -0.12
N VAL A 71 -15.72 1.86 -0.42
CA VAL A 71 -17.16 1.85 -0.19
C VAL A 71 -17.36 1.88 1.32
N SER A 72 -17.76 3.05 1.82
CA SER A 72 -18.09 3.31 3.22
C SER A 72 -19.31 2.51 3.66
#